data_AF-A0A8I0Q3K2-F1
#
_entry.id   AF-A0A8I0Q3K2-F1
#
_cell.length_a   1.000
_cell.length_b   1.000
_cell.length_c   1.000
_cell.angle_alpha   90.00
_cell.angle_beta   90.00
_cell.angle_gamma   90.00
#
_symmetry.space_group_name_H-M   'P 1'
#
loop_
_entity.id
_entity.type
_entity.pdbx_description
1 polymer ?
#
loop_
_entity_poly.entity_id
_entity_poly.type
_entity_poly.pdbx_seq_one_letter_code
_entity_poly.pdbx_strand_id
1 'polypeptide(L)'
;MKNKDNRISASAGRRIKEARKSRRIPGKQLAQRIGVSQQQLSRYESGGTPLTLDMVFFIAHVLDISVSELLSDLLPAQEKECGLILANYNSKNS
;
A
#
# COMPACT_ATOMS: atom_id res chain seq x y z
N MET A 1 6.62 -24.87 3.43
CA MET A 1 7.19 -24.04 4.53
C MET A 1 6.43 -22.73 4.64
N LYS A 2 5.85 -22.41 5.81
CA LYS A 2 5.36 -21.05 6.10
C LYS A 2 6.58 -20.23 6.53
N ASN A 3 6.95 -19.23 5.72
CA ASN A 3 8.11 -18.40 6.01
C ASN A 3 7.81 -17.52 7.24
N LYS A 4 8.68 -17.60 8.25
CA LYS A 4 8.37 -17.21 9.64
C LYS A 4 8.33 -15.69 9.87
N ASP A 5 8.69 -14.89 8.86
CA ASP A 5 8.75 -13.42 8.94
C ASP A 5 7.98 -12.70 7.83
N ASN A 6 6.73 -13.11 7.54
CA ASN A 6 5.92 -12.40 6.53
C ASN A 6 5.31 -11.08 7.04
N ARG A 7 6.01 -10.34 7.91
CA ARG A 7 5.53 -9.09 8.50
C ARG A 7 5.27 -8.02 7.43
N ILE A 8 6.16 -7.94 6.43
CA ILE A 8 6.04 -7.01 5.30
C ILE A 8 4.77 -7.32 4.48
N SER A 9 4.60 -8.55 4.01
CA SER A 9 3.40 -8.87 3.21
C SER A 9 2.12 -8.89 4.04
N ALA A 10 2.18 -9.21 5.33
CA ALA A 10 1.02 -9.09 6.22
C ALA A 10 0.58 -7.64 6.40
N SER A 11 1.54 -6.71 6.51
CA SER A 11 1.27 -5.29 6.57
C SER A 11 0.69 -4.77 5.24
N ALA A 12 1.37 -4.99 4.12
CA ALA A 12 0.88 -4.59 2.79
C ALA A 12 -0.49 -5.23 2.47
N GLY A 13 -0.67 -6.51 2.79
CA GLY A 13 -1.93 -7.23 2.63
C GLY A 13 -3.09 -6.61 3.41
N ARG A 14 -2.84 -6.18 4.64
CA ARG A 14 -3.84 -5.49 5.47
C ARG A 14 -4.27 -4.16 4.84
N ARG A 15 -3.30 -3.35 4.39
CA ARG A 15 -3.54 -2.08 3.70
C ARG A 15 -4.34 -2.27 2.40
N ILE A 16 -4.03 -3.29 1.60
CA ILE A 16 -4.80 -3.67 0.41
C ILE A 16 -6.26 -3.96 0.78
N LYS A 17 -6.48 -4.76 1.82
CA LYS A 17 -7.83 -5.12 2.29
C LYS A 17 -8.62 -3.90 2.77
N GLU A 18 -7.98 -3.00 3.49
CA GLU A 18 -8.56 -1.76 3.99
C GLU A 18 -8.96 -0.83 2.84
N ALA A 19 -8.02 -0.53 1.93
CA ALA A 19 -8.25 0.33 0.77
C ALA A 19 -9.32 -0.23 -0.17
N ARG A 20 -9.37 -1.56 -0.33
CA ARG A 20 -10.43 -2.22 -1.09
C ARG A 20 -11.81 -2.03 -0.42
N LYS A 21 -11.88 -2.24 0.89
CA LYS A 21 -13.14 -2.13 1.66
C LYS A 21 -13.64 -0.69 1.71
N SER A 22 -12.77 0.31 1.87
CA SER A 22 -13.17 1.73 1.86
C SER A 22 -13.82 2.14 0.54
N ARG A 23 -13.38 1.52 -0.56
CA ARG A 23 -13.95 1.69 -1.91
C ARG A 23 -15.11 0.77 -2.23
N ARG A 24 -15.58 -0.03 -1.26
CA ARG A 24 -16.69 -0.99 -1.40
C ARG A 24 -16.48 -2.01 -2.53
N ILE A 25 -15.23 -2.35 -2.84
CA ILE A 25 -14.89 -3.33 -3.88
C ILE A 25 -14.95 -4.75 -3.26
N PRO A 26 -15.75 -5.69 -3.79
CA PRO A 26 -15.74 -7.08 -3.33
C PRO A 26 -14.40 -7.75 -3.65
N GLY A 27 -13.93 -8.67 -2.80
CA GLY A 27 -12.67 -9.39 -3.04
C GLY A 27 -12.63 -10.09 -4.41
N LYS A 28 -13.74 -10.74 -4.82
CA LYS A 28 -13.85 -11.35 -6.14
C LYS A 28 -13.63 -10.35 -7.29
N GLN A 29 -14.14 -9.12 -7.14
CA GLN A 29 -14.00 -8.08 -8.15
C GLN A 29 -12.56 -7.57 -8.22
N LEU A 30 -11.90 -7.30 -7.08
CA LEU A 30 -10.48 -6.92 -7.10
C LEU A 30 -9.62 -8.03 -7.71
N ALA A 31 -9.86 -9.28 -7.33
CA ALA A 31 -9.12 -10.44 -7.84
C ALA A 31 -9.22 -10.54 -9.38
N GLN A 32 -10.43 -10.35 -9.92
CA GLN A 32 -10.64 -10.29 -11.37
C GLN A 32 -9.87 -9.14 -12.04
N ARG A 33 -9.93 -7.93 -11.47
CA ARG A 33 -9.22 -6.76 -12.02
C ARG A 33 -7.71 -6.93 -12.05
N ILE A 34 -7.16 -7.64 -11.06
CA ILE A 34 -5.71 -7.86 -10.96
C ILE A 34 -5.26 -9.21 -11.56
N GLY A 35 -6.17 -9.95 -12.21
CA GLY A 35 -5.83 -11.19 -12.93
C GLY A 35 -5.47 -12.40 -12.05
N VAL A 36 -6.01 -12.49 -10.83
CA VAL A 36 -5.73 -13.60 -9.89
C VAL A 36 -7.01 -14.28 -9.38
N SER A 37 -6.85 -15.46 -8.77
CA SER A 37 -7.97 -16.12 -8.10
C SER A 37 -8.38 -15.37 -6.81
N GLN A 38 -9.66 -15.49 -6.42
CA GLN A 38 -10.13 -14.91 -5.15
C GLN A 38 -9.36 -15.49 -3.94
N GLN A 39 -8.98 -16.77 -3.99
CA GLN A 39 -8.18 -17.40 -2.94
C GLN A 39 -6.77 -16.80 -2.87
N GLN A 40 -6.15 -16.50 -4.02
CA GLN A 40 -4.85 -15.86 -4.08
C GLN A 40 -4.91 -14.43 -3.57
N LEU A 41 -5.93 -13.65 -3.93
CA LEU A 41 -6.17 -12.35 -3.31
C LEU A 41 -6.34 -12.48 -1.79
N SER A 42 -7.10 -13.46 -1.30
CA SER A 42 -7.25 -13.67 0.14
C SER A 42 -5.91 -13.99 0.83
N ARG A 43 -5.01 -14.70 0.15
CA ARG A 43 -3.64 -14.94 0.64
C ARG A 43 -2.81 -13.67 0.62
N TYR A 44 -2.94 -12.81 -0.39
CA TYR A 44 -2.29 -11.49 -0.37
C TYR A 44 -2.79 -10.65 0.80
N GLU A 45 -4.11 -10.53 0.97
CA GLU A 45 -4.71 -9.72 2.03
C GLU A 45 -4.39 -10.20 3.46
N SER A 46 -4.04 -11.48 3.62
CA SER A 46 -3.65 -12.08 4.90
C SER A 46 -2.14 -12.18 5.10
N GLY A 47 -1.33 -11.81 4.11
CA GLY A 47 0.11 -12.08 4.13
C GLY A 47 0.43 -13.57 4.11
N GLY A 48 -0.44 -14.41 3.54
CA GLY A 48 -0.17 -15.84 3.30
C GLY A 48 0.70 -16.08 2.06
N THR A 49 0.85 -15.09 1.19
CA THR A 49 1.70 -15.15 -0.01
C THR A 49 2.42 -13.81 -0.20
N PRO A 50 3.74 -13.79 -0.42
CA PRO A 50 4.46 -12.57 -0.76
C PRO A 50 3.90 -11.90 -2.02
N LEU A 51 3.88 -10.57 -2.01
CA LEU A 51 3.54 -9.76 -3.17
C LEU A 51 4.83 -9.40 -3.92
N THR A 52 4.80 -9.50 -5.26
CA THR A 52 5.86 -8.92 -6.08
C THR A 52 5.70 -7.40 -6.14
N LEU A 53 6.77 -6.69 -6.49
CA LEU A 53 6.72 -5.23 -6.65
C LEU A 53 5.69 -4.82 -7.71
N ASP A 54 5.70 -5.47 -8.87
CA ASP A 54 4.73 -5.22 -9.95
C ASP A 54 3.29 -5.35 -9.45
N MET A 55 3.02 -6.37 -8.62
CA MET A 55 1.70 -6.59 -8.06
C MET A 55 1.30 -5.48 -7.08
N VAL A 56 2.24 -4.96 -6.30
CA VAL A 56 2.00 -3.81 -5.41
C VAL A 56 1.60 -2.58 -6.21
N PHE A 57 2.36 -2.23 -7.25
CA PHE A 57 2.04 -1.09 -8.12
C PHE A 57 0.69 -1.28 -8.82
N PHE A 58 0.43 -2.48 -9.34
CA PHE A 58 -0.81 -2.74 -10.05
C PHE A 58 -2.03 -2.69 -9.14
N ILE A 59 -1.94 -3.24 -7.93
CA ILE A 59 -3.02 -3.15 -6.94
C ILE A 59 -3.25 -1.68 -6.53
N ALA A 60 -2.18 -0.91 -6.30
CA ALA A 60 -2.30 0.52 -5.98
C ALA A 60 -3.05 1.29 -7.07
N HIS A 61 -2.70 1.03 -8.34
CA HIS A 61 -3.39 1.62 -9.49
C HIS A 61 -4.87 1.21 -9.56
N VAL A 62 -5.19 -0.08 -9.45
CA VAL A 62 -6.58 -0.58 -9.50
C VAL A 62 -7.43 -0.08 -8.34
N LEU A 63 -6.81 0.14 -7.18
CA LEU A 63 -7.44 0.71 -6.00
C LEU A 63 -7.38 2.23 -5.98
N ASP A 64 -6.83 2.92 -6.98
CA ASP A 64 -6.72 4.37 -7.00
C ASP A 64 -6.13 4.96 -5.69
N ILE A 65 -4.99 4.40 -5.26
CA ILE A 65 -4.18 4.89 -4.13
C ILE A 65 -2.72 5.01 -4.55
N SER A 66 -1.96 5.82 -3.81
CA SER A 66 -0.51 5.84 -3.98
C SER A 66 0.13 4.57 -3.41
N VAL A 67 1.30 4.22 -3.92
CA VAL A 67 2.12 3.14 -3.32
C VAL A 67 2.52 3.49 -1.88
N SER A 68 2.74 4.78 -1.56
CA SER A 68 3.06 5.18 -0.19
C SER A 68 1.89 4.94 0.77
N GLU A 69 0.65 5.15 0.32
CA GLU A 69 -0.55 4.85 1.11
C GLU A 69 -0.73 3.34 1.31
N LEU A 70 -0.45 2.54 0.27
CA LEU A 70 -0.50 1.08 0.33
C LEU A 70 0.57 0.51 1.28
N LEU A 71 1.74 1.14 1.36
CA LEU A 71 2.87 0.71 2.19
C LEU A 71 3.07 1.58 3.45
N SER A 72 2.06 2.34 3.88
CA SER A 72 2.19 3.35 4.94
C SER A 72 2.70 2.82 6.28
N ASP A 73 2.41 1.56 6.59
CA ASP A 73 2.83 0.90 7.83
C ASP A 73 4.31 0.47 7.80
N LEU A 74 4.92 0.46 6.61
CA LEU A 74 6.30 0.04 6.36
C LEU A 74 7.23 1.23 6.11
N LEU A 75 6.66 2.37 5.73
CA LEU A 75 7.41 3.58 5.45
C LEU A 75 7.41 4.49 6.69
N PRO A 76 8.55 5.08 7.05
CA PRO A 76 8.57 6.12 8.07
C PRO A 76 7.68 7.28 7.59
N ALA A 77 7.01 7.94 8.54
CA ALA A 77 6.26 9.15 8.22
C ALA A 77 7.19 10.15 7.52
N GLN A 78 6.90 10.49 6.27
CA GLN A 78 7.61 11.60 5.64
C GLN A 78 7.14 12.88 6.34
N GLU A 79 8.00 13.48 7.17
CA GLU A 79 7.77 14.84 7.64
C GLU A 79 7.65 15.73 6.40
N LYS A 80 6.51 16.38 6.23
CA LYS A 80 6.35 17.39 5.18
C LYS A 80 7.32 18.53 5.50
N GLU A 81 8.39 18.70 4.74
CA GLU A 81 9.23 19.91 4.76
C GLU A 81 8.48 21.13 4.15
N CYS A 82 7.21 21.35 4.49
CA CYS A 82 6.48 22.54 4.06
C CYS A 82 6.82 23.80 4.89
N GLY A 83 7.59 23.66 5.98
CA GLY A 83 7.97 24.79 6.85
C GLY A 83 9.38 25.34 6.63
N LEU A 84 10.37 24.48 6.35
CA LEU A 84 11.79 24.89 6.30
C LEU A 84 12.10 25.79 5.10
N ILE A 85 11.53 25.51 3.93
CA ILE A 85 11.82 26.28 2.71
C ILE A 85 11.27 27.71 2.83
N LEU A 86 10.06 27.88 3.39
CA LEU A 86 9.46 29.20 3.60
C LEU A 86 10.17 29.98 4.71
N ALA A 87 10.57 29.32 5.80
CA ALA A 87 11.35 29.94 6.87
C ALA A 87 12.72 30.44 6.38
N ASN A 88 13.40 29.67 5.52
CA ASN A 88 14.69 30.04 4.95
C ASN A 88 14.58 31.15 3.89
N TYR A 89 13.48 31.22 3.15
CA TYR A 89 13.24 32.30 2.18
C TYR A 89 13.02 33.66 2.86
N ASN A 90 12.26 33.70 3.95
CA ASN A 90 11.95 34.95 4.66
C ASN A 90 13.16 35.50 5.44
N SER A 91 14.05 34.63 5.92
CA SER A 91 15.28 35.01 6.64
C SER A 91 16.36 35.64 5.73
N LYS A 92 16.40 35.27 4.45
CA LYS A 92 17.41 35.76 3.50
C LYS A 92 17.05 37.05 2.74
N ASN A 93 15.80 37.51 2.86
CA ASN A 93 15.28 38.68 2.15
C ASN A 93 14.79 39.80 3.11
N SER A 94 15.20 39.75 4.39
CA SER A 94 15.01 40.82 5.37
C SER A 94 16.33 41.52 5.66
#